data_AF-A0A936BGS1-F1
#
_entry.id   AF-A0A936BGS1-F1
#
_cell.length_a   1.000
_cell.length_b   1.000
_cell.length_c   1.000
_cell.angle_alpha   90.00
_cell.angle_beta   90.00
_cell.angle_gamma   90.00
#
_symmetry.space_group_name_H-M   'P 1'
#
loop_
_entity.id
_entity.type
_entity.pdbx_description
1 polymer ?
#
loop_
_entity_poly.entity_id
_entity_poly.type
_entity_poly.pdbx_seq_one_letter_code
_entity_poly.pdbx_strand_id
1 'polypeptide(L)'
;MRSAGVKRFVAAIAIPLILPACASIDAATPPKPGVAAGLIGALGEGIIGADLGRKLGATDRLLALESEYRALEYNAPGASVAWTGKKAGQSGNATAGPPYQVGSQNCRQLVHVVTVVSMQQTRRGAACRNADGSWSPLD
;
A
#
# COMPACT_ATOMS: atom_id res chain seq x y z
N MET A 1 -67.78 16.52 40.74
CA MET A 1 -67.32 17.77 41.38
C MET A 1 -66.38 18.48 40.42
N ARG A 2 -66.77 19.70 40.01
CA ARG A 2 -65.96 20.90 39.68
C ARG A 2 -64.68 20.77 38.81
N SER A 3 -64.82 21.27 37.58
CA SER A 3 -64.02 22.33 36.92
C SER A 3 -62.50 22.41 37.16
N ALA A 4 -61.71 22.52 36.08
CA ALA A 4 -61.22 23.81 35.54
C ALA A 4 -60.08 23.57 34.53
N GLY A 5 -60.13 24.28 33.40
CA GLY A 5 -59.05 24.32 32.42
C GLY A 5 -57.96 25.32 32.79
N VAL A 6 -56.74 25.07 32.31
CA VAL A 6 -55.70 26.08 32.11
C VAL A 6 -55.16 25.91 30.69
N LYS A 7 -55.26 27.00 29.95
CA LYS A 7 -54.76 27.21 28.58
C LYS A 7 -53.62 28.22 28.70
N ARG A 8 -52.43 27.95 28.14
CA ARG A 8 -51.56 28.93 27.42
C ARG A 8 -50.14 28.42 27.13
N PHE A 9 -49.82 28.43 25.83
CA PHE A 9 -48.59 28.84 25.12
C PHE A 9 -47.23 28.69 25.79
N VAL A 10 -46.29 27.97 25.15
CA VAL A 10 -44.90 28.42 24.89
C VAL A 10 -44.31 27.75 23.63
N ALA A 11 -43.90 28.61 22.69
CA ALA A 11 -42.89 28.54 21.62
C ALA A 11 -42.47 27.21 20.94
N ALA A 12 -42.65 27.18 19.61
CA ALA A 12 -41.88 26.34 18.71
C ALA A 12 -40.42 26.82 18.66
N ILE A 13 -39.48 26.01 19.12
CA ILE A 13 -38.03 26.22 18.91
C ILE A 13 -37.64 25.42 17.68
N ALA A 14 -37.46 26.10 16.55
CA ALA A 14 -36.78 25.54 15.40
C ALA A 14 -35.28 25.48 15.71
N ILE A 15 -34.76 24.29 15.97
CA ILE A 15 -33.32 24.04 16.11
C ILE A 15 -32.76 23.89 14.69
N PRO A 16 -31.91 24.81 14.18
CA PRO A 16 -31.22 24.57 12.94
C PRO A 16 -30.18 23.46 13.19
N LEU A 17 -30.44 22.29 12.59
CA LEU A 17 -29.48 21.20 12.50
C LEU A 17 -28.35 21.64 11.55
N ILE A 18 -27.36 22.37 12.07
CA ILE A 18 -26.14 22.68 11.31
C ILE A 18 -25.31 21.40 11.35
N LEU A 19 -25.41 20.60 10.29
CA LEU A 19 -24.43 19.55 9.98
C LEU A 19 -23.13 20.25 9.56
N PRO A 20 -22.01 20.15 10.32
CA PRO A 20 -20.72 20.54 9.78
C PRO A 20 -20.32 19.49 8.74
N ALA A 21 -20.36 19.91 7.47
CA ALA A 21 -19.89 19.13 6.35
C ALA A 21 -18.35 19.22 6.21
N CYS A 22 -17.78 18.07 5.84
CA CYS A 22 -16.51 17.87 5.14
C CYS A 22 -15.19 17.98 5.93
N ALA A 23 -14.77 16.81 6.40
CA ALA A 23 -13.49 16.17 6.10
C ALA A 23 -12.37 17.08 5.55
N SER A 24 -11.37 17.33 6.40
CA SER A 24 -10.01 17.63 5.94
C SER A 24 -9.42 16.35 5.35
N ILE A 25 -9.68 16.10 4.08
CA ILE A 25 -8.79 15.24 3.28
C ILE A 25 -7.51 16.05 3.05
N ASP A 26 -6.47 15.78 3.84
CA ASP A 26 -5.12 16.11 3.40
C ASP A 26 -4.90 15.34 2.10
N ALA A 27 -5.05 16.05 0.97
CA ALA A 27 -4.66 15.56 -0.33
C ALA A 27 -3.15 15.32 -0.26
N ALA A 28 -2.76 14.06 0.01
CA ALA A 28 -1.39 13.61 -0.07
C ALA A 28 -0.85 14.06 -1.43
N THR A 29 -0.02 15.09 -1.42
CA THR A 29 0.57 15.64 -2.64
C THR A 29 1.30 14.48 -3.30
N PRO A 30 1.03 14.17 -4.59
CA PRO A 30 1.69 13.06 -5.24
C PRO A 30 3.21 13.28 -5.14
N PRO A 31 3.97 12.26 -4.69
CA PRO A 31 5.41 12.39 -4.58
C PRO A 31 6.00 12.81 -5.93
N LYS A 32 7.01 13.68 -5.91
CA LYS A 32 7.72 14.08 -7.13
C LYS A 32 8.16 12.81 -7.87
N PRO A 33 8.01 12.71 -9.21
CA PRO A 33 8.27 11.48 -9.97
C PRO A 33 9.63 10.81 -9.69
N GLY A 34 10.65 11.61 -9.35
CA GLY A 34 11.98 11.10 -9.00
C GLY A 34 12.09 10.46 -7.61
N VAL A 35 11.24 10.82 -6.65
CA VAL A 35 11.26 10.23 -5.30
C VAL A 35 10.79 8.78 -5.35
N ALA A 36 9.68 8.51 -6.05
CA ALA A 36 9.21 7.14 -6.24
C ALA A 36 10.26 6.28 -6.96
N ALA A 37 10.87 6.79 -8.03
CA ALA A 37 11.94 6.09 -8.74
C ALA A 37 13.15 5.78 -7.85
N GLY A 38 13.56 6.73 -6.99
CA GLY A 38 14.64 6.52 -6.03
C GLY A 38 14.33 5.45 -4.98
N LEU A 39 13.10 5.44 -4.45
CA LEU A 39 12.66 4.48 -3.43
C LEU A 39 12.56 3.04 -3.99
N ILE A 40 12.13 2.89 -5.25
CA ILE A 40 12.18 1.60 -5.96
C ILE A 40 13.63 1.17 -6.18
N GLY A 41 14.51 2.12 -6.55
CA GLY A 41 15.94 1.86 -6.74
C GLY A 41 16.63 1.33 -5.48
N ALA A 42 16.20 1.78 -4.30
CA ALA A 42 16.73 1.32 -3.01
C ALA A 42 16.44 -0.16 -2.70
N LEU A 43 15.45 -0.79 -3.37
CA LEU A 43 15.23 -2.23 -3.29
C LEU A 43 16.33 -3.04 -3.99
N GLY A 44 17.11 -2.42 -4.88
CA GLY A 44 18.12 -3.10 -5.67
C GLY A 44 17.52 -4.21 -6.55
N GLU A 45 17.81 -5.46 -6.21
CA GLU A 45 17.24 -6.64 -6.88
C GLU A 45 15.89 -7.08 -6.31
N GLY A 46 15.44 -6.49 -5.20
CA GLY A 46 14.24 -6.90 -4.49
C GLY A 46 14.30 -8.35 -4.01
N ILE A 47 13.15 -8.90 -3.60
CA ILE A 47 13.11 -10.33 -3.23
C ILE A 47 13.01 -11.25 -4.45
N ILE A 48 12.67 -10.72 -5.63
CA ILE A 48 12.75 -11.50 -6.87
C ILE A 48 14.16 -12.02 -7.15
N GLY A 49 15.18 -11.26 -6.73
CA GLY A 49 16.58 -11.59 -6.90
C GLY A 49 17.09 -11.42 -8.33
N ALA A 50 18.42 -11.41 -8.46
CA ALA A 50 19.08 -11.13 -9.73
C ALA A 50 18.88 -12.22 -10.78
N ASP A 51 18.75 -13.49 -10.39
CA ASP A 51 18.58 -14.61 -11.33
C ASP A 51 17.25 -14.52 -12.09
N LEU A 52 16.16 -14.22 -11.37
CA LEU A 52 14.85 -14.07 -11.95
C LEU A 52 14.72 -12.71 -12.64
N GLY A 53 15.27 -11.65 -12.04
CA GLY A 53 15.33 -10.32 -12.63
C GLY A 53 15.98 -10.29 -14.02
N ARG A 54 17.06 -11.07 -14.23
CA ARG A 54 17.68 -11.22 -15.56
C ARG A 54 16.76 -11.89 -16.58
N LYS A 55 15.97 -12.89 -16.17
CA LYS A 55 15.00 -13.58 -17.05
C LYS A 55 13.86 -12.65 -17.47
N LEU A 56 13.44 -11.75 -16.57
CA LEU A 56 12.46 -10.70 -16.89
C LEU A 56 13.05 -9.66 -17.86
N GLY A 57 14.28 -9.23 -17.58
CA GLY A 57 14.93 -8.10 -18.25
C GLY A 57 14.55 -6.77 -17.60
N ALA A 58 15.29 -5.71 -17.91
CA ALA A 58 15.28 -4.46 -17.14
C ALA A 58 13.87 -3.85 -16.93
N THR A 59 13.09 -3.70 -18.01
CA THR A 59 11.76 -3.07 -17.93
C THR A 59 10.79 -3.85 -17.05
N ASP A 60 10.67 -5.16 -17.27
CA ASP A 60 9.69 -5.99 -16.54
C ASP A 60 10.15 -6.26 -15.11
N ARG A 61 11.47 -6.30 -14.88
CA ARG A 61 12.06 -6.26 -13.54
C ARG A 61 11.66 -5.00 -12.78
N LEU A 62 11.72 -3.81 -13.40
CA LEU A 62 11.30 -2.57 -12.72
C LEU A 62 9.82 -2.58 -12.35
N LEU A 63 8.95 -3.15 -13.20
CA LEU A 63 7.53 -3.32 -12.88
C LEU A 63 7.31 -4.28 -11.70
N ALA A 64 8.10 -5.35 -11.65
CA ALA A 64 8.09 -6.28 -10.53
C ALA A 64 8.56 -5.60 -9.23
N LEU A 65 9.65 -4.83 -9.25
CA LEU A 65 10.15 -4.08 -8.09
C LEU A 65 9.16 -3.02 -7.62
N GLU A 66 8.50 -2.32 -8.54
CA GLU A 66 7.44 -1.38 -8.19
C GLU A 66 6.27 -2.07 -7.47
N SER A 67 5.92 -3.30 -7.87
CA SER A 67 4.89 -4.06 -7.15
C SER A 67 5.32 -4.43 -5.72
N GLU A 68 6.59 -4.74 -5.51
CA GLU A 68 7.16 -4.98 -4.17
C GLU A 68 7.10 -3.72 -3.32
N TYR A 69 7.59 -2.59 -3.85
CA TYR A 69 7.56 -1.30 -3.17
C TYR A 69 6.13 -0.94 -2.75
N ARG A 70 5.16 -1.03 -3.68
CA ARG A 70 3.75 -0.72 -3.38
C ARG A 70 3.15 -1.68 -2.35
N ALA A 71 3.49 -2.97 -2.41
CA ALA A 71 3.01 -3.95 -1.44
C ALA A 71 3.52 -3.63 -0.02
N LEU A 72 4.78 -3.22 0.08
CA LEU A 72 5.42 -2.83 1.33
C LEU A 72 4.91 -1.49 1.87
N GLU A 73 4.70 -0.51 0.99
CA GLU A 73 4.41 0.86 1.38
C GLU A 73 2.92 1.12 1.66
N TYR A 74 2.04 0.67 0.78
CA TYR A 74 0.65 1.16 0.74
C TYR A 74 -0.39 0.09 1.08
N ASN A 75 -0.03 -1.19 0.95
CA ASN A 75 -1.01 -2.27 1.06
C ASN A 75 -1.16 -2.81 2.48
N ALA A 76 -2.41 -3.07 2.86
CA ALA A 76 -2.76 -3.83 4.05
C ALA A 76 -2.10 -5.23 4.05
N PRO A 77 -1.81 -5.82 5.22
CA PRO A 77 -1.28 -7.17 5.31
C PRO A 77 -2.12 -8.18 4.51
N GLY A 78 -1.46 -8.96 3.65
CA GLY A 78 -2.10 -9.97 2.81
C GLY A 78 -2.73 -9.45 1.51
N ALA A 79 -2.78 -8.13 1.28
CA ALA A 79 -3.28 -7.58 0.02
C ALA A 79 -2.20 -7.65 -1.07
N SER A 80 -2.56 -8.19 -2.24
CA SER A 80 -1.63 -8.35 -3.37
C SER A 80 -1.59 -7.13 -4.30
N VAL A 81 -0.39 -6.80 -4.77
CA VAL A 81 -0.15 -5.84 -5.86
C VAL A 81 0.26 -6.60 -7.11
N ALA A 82 -0.60 -6.63 -8.11
CA ALA A 82 -0.32 -7.28 -9.39
C ALA A 82 0.49 -6.37 -10.33
N TRP A 83 1.24 -6.98 -11.23
CA TRP A 83 1.91 -6.32 -12.34
C TRP A 83 1.86 -7.21 -13.60
N THR A 84 1.92 -6.56 -14.77
CA THR A 84 1.95 -7.21 -16.07
C THR A 84 3.13 -6.66 -16.84
N GLY A 85 4.02 -7.55 -17.29
CA GLY A 85 5.18 -7.20 -18.08
C GLY A 85 4.82 -6.71 -19.48
N LYS A 86 5.77 -6.03 -20.12
CA LYS A 86 5.71 -5.63 -21.52
C LYS A 86 6.05 -6.80 -22.45
N LYS A 87 6.87 -7.75 -21.99
CA LYS A 87 7.12 -9.00 -22.71
C LYS A 87 5.97 -9.97 -22.47
N ALA A 88 5.56 -10.65 -23.54
CA ALA A 88 4.50 -11.65 -23.46
C ALA A 88 4.85 -12.77 -22.48
N GLY A 89 3.86 -13.15 -21.67
CA GLY A 89 4.01 -14.22 -20.68
C GLY A 89 4.80 -13.85 -19.42
N GLN A 90 5.04 -12.55 -19.16
CA GLN A 90 5.62 -12.06 -17.91
C GLN A 90 4.57 -11.33 -17.07
N SER A 91 4.36 -11.78 -15.85
CA SER A 91 3.42 -11.16 -14.91
C SER A 91 3.72 -11.62 -13.49
N GLY A 92 3.07 -11.01 -12.51
CA GLY A 92 3.18 -11.48 -11.14
C GLY A 92 2.36 -10.66 -10.16
N ASN A 93 2.54 -10.99 -8.89
CA ASN A 93 2.02 -10.21 -7.78
C ASN A 93 2.94 -10.30 -6.55
N ALA A 94 3.06 -9.17 -5.86
CA ALA A 94 3.75 -9.06 -4.58
C ALA A 94 2.73 -8.89 -3.45
N THR A 95 2.94 -9.59 -2.33
CA THR A 95 2.08 -9.55 -1.15
C THR A 95 2.93 -9.40 0.09
N ALA A 96 2.68 -8.35 0.87
CA ALA A 96 3.39 -8.10 2.12
C ALA A 96 2.58 -8.60 3.33
N GLY A 97 3.27 -9.19 4.30
CA GLY A 97 2.71 -9.61 5.58
C GLY A 97 2.47 -8.45 6.55
N PRO A 98 2.03 -8.73 7.79
CA PRO A 98 1.95 -7.73 8.84
C PRO A 98 3.35 -7.21 9.21
N PRO A 99 3.46 -5.95 9.69
CA PRO A 99 4.71 -5.43 10.19
C PRO A 99 5.16 -6.16 11.46
N TYR A 100 6.47 -6.31 11.61
CA TYR A 100 7.14 -6.84 12.80
C TYR A 100 8.45 -6.09 13.05
N GLN A 101 9.04 -6.24 14.23
CA GLN A 101 10.29 -5.55 14.57
C GLN A 101 11.52 -6.46 14.45
N VAL A 102 12.59 -5.91 13.88
CA VAL A 102 13.96 -6.46 13.95
C VAL A 102 14.84 -5.38 14.56
N GLY A 103 15.23 -5.55 15.82
CA GLY A 103 15.83 -4.46 16.59
C GLY A 103 14.88 -3.26 16.66
N SER A 104 15.33 -2.09 16.19
CA SER A 104 14.53 -0.88 16.10
C SER A 104 13.89 -0.63 14.72
N GLN A 105 14.07 -1.53 13.76
CA GLN A 105 13.52 -1.39 12.41
C GLN A 105 12.19 -2.11 12.27
N ASN A 106 11.25 -1.49 11.56
CA ASN A 106 9.99 -2.11 11.18
C ASN A 106 10.19 -2.88 9.86
N CYS A 107 9.95 -4.18 9.89
CA CYS A 107 10.11 -5.06 8.75
C CYS A 107 8.79 -5.72 8.38
N ARG A 108 8.68 -6.18 7.14
CA ARG A 108 7.53 -6.93 6.63
C ARG A 108 8.01 -8.13 5.84
N GLN A 109 7.36 -9.27 6.04
CA GLN A 109 7.55 -10.41 5.14
C GLN A 109 6.98 -10.05 3.77
N LEU A 110 7.59 -10.58 2.72
CA LEU A 110 7.18 -10.36 1.35
C LEU A 110 7.17 -11.69 0.59
N VAL A 111 6.11 -11.91 -0.17
CA VAL A 111 5.96 -13.05 -1.08
C VAL A 111 5.71 -12.49 -2.47
N HIS A 112 6.49 -12.93 -3.44
CA HIS A 112 6.35 -12.52 -4.83
C HIS A 112 6.17 -13.75 -5.71
N VAL A 113 5.02 -13.86 -6.35
CA VAL A 113 4.77 -14.87 -7.37
C VAL A 113 5.00 -14.24 -8.74
N VAL A 114 5.89 -14.84 -9.52
CA VAL A 114 6.31 -14.35 -10.84
C VAL A 114 6.11 -15.46 -11.87
N THR A 115 5.50 -15.12 -12.98
CA THR A 115 5.35 -16.00 -14.14
C THR A 115 6.29 -15.55 -15.25
N VAL A 116 7.05 -16.47 -15.82
CA VAL A 116 7.90 -16.25 -17.00
C VAL A 116 7.61 -17.32 -18.03
N VAL A 117 6.98 -16.93 -19.14
CA VAL A 117 6.67 -17.81 -20.29
C VAL A 117 6.03 -19.13 -19.81
N SER A 118 4.95 -19.02 -19.03
CA SER A 118 4.18 -20.10 -18.38
C SER A 118 4.79 -20.77 -17.14
N MET A 119 6.03 -20.48 -16.78
CA MET A 119 6.64 -21.01 -15.56
C MET A 119 6.42 -20.07 -14.38
N GLN A 120 5.65 -20.52 -13.38
CA GLN A 120 5.45 -19.78 -12.14
C GLN A 120 6.58 -20.07 -11.15
N GLN A 121 7.07 -19.02 -10.49
CA GLN A 121 8.12 -19.05 -9.48
C GLN A 121 7.68 -18.21 -8.29
N THR A 122 7.80 -18.75 -7.08
CA THR A 122 7.51 -18.01 -5.85
C THR A 122 8.82 -17.65 -5.17
N ARG A 123 8.98 -16.37 -4.84
CA ARG A 123 10.08 -15.83 -4.03
C ARG A 123 9.51 -15.38 -2.69
N ARG A 124 10.27 -15.61 -1.63
CA ARG A 124 9.89 -15.26 -0.26
C ARG A 124 11.08 -14.60 0.38
N GLY A 125 10.83 -13.52 1.10
CA GLY A 125 11.85 -12.79 1.85
C GLY A 125 11.19 -11.83 2.82
N ALA A 126 11.95 -10.82 3.22
CA ALA A 126 11.44 -9.70 3.99
C ALA A 126 12.14 -8.42 3.54
N ALA A 127 11.56 -7.28 3.90
CA ALA A 127 12.21 -5.99 3.76
C ALA A 127 11.98 -5.14 5.01
N CYS A 128 12.97 -4.35 5.39
CA CYS A 128 12.92 -3.44 6.52
C CYS A 128 12.83 -1.99 6.05
N ARG A 129 12.03 -1.20 6.76
CA ARG A 129 11.84 0.23 6.51
C ARG A 129 13.00 1.03 7.07
N ASN A 130 13.57 1.88 6.23
CA ASN A 130 14.63 2.81 6.59
C ASN A 130 14.06 4.17 7.00
N ALA A 131 14.86 4.95 7.74
CA ALA A 131 14.46 6.27 8.22
C ALA A 131 14.23 7.29 7.08
N ASP A 132 14.87 7.10 5.93
CA ASP A 132 14.70 7.91 4.73
C ASP A 132 13.44 7.55 3.92
N GLY A 133 12.66 6.58 4.40
CA GLY A 133 11.44 6.10 3.76
C GLY A 133 11.66 5.00 2.73
N SER A 134 12.90 4.60 2.44
CA SER A 134 13.18 3.45 1.58
C SER A 134 12.94 2.11 2.28
N TRP A 135 12.92 1.03 1.49
CA TRP A 135 12.86 -0.34 1.97
C TRP A 135 14.12 -1.08 1.53
N SER A 136 14.75 -1.82 2.45
CA SER A 136 15.88 -2.69 2.17
C SER A 136 15.48 -4.15 2.34
N PRO A 137 15.65 -5.01 1.32
CA PRO A 137 15.49 -6.46 1.48
C PRO A 137 16.40 -7.00 2.60
N LEU A 138 15.92 -8.04 3.29
CA LEU A 138 16.72 -8.85 4.20
C LEU A 138 17.20 -10.07 3.43
N ASP A 139 18.51 -10.13 3.17
CA ASP A 139 19.21 -11.20 2.46
C ASP A 139 19.69 -12.30 3.43
#